data_AF-A0A2L2Z0D3-F1
#
_entry.id   AF-A0A2L2Z0D3-F1
#
_cell.length_a   1.000
_cell.length_b   1.000
_cell.length_c   1.000
_cell.angle_alpha   90.00
_cell.angle_beta   90.00
_cell.angle_gamma   90.00
#
_symmetry.space_group_name_H-M   'P 1'
#
loop_
_entity.id
_entity.type
_entity.pdbx_description
1 polymer ?
#
loop_
_entity_poly.entity_id
_entity_poly.type
_entity_poly.pdbx_seq_one_letter_code
_entity_poly.pdbx_strand_id
1 'polypeptide(L)'
;MASTDPRLHPCQKRSFSDSSNKGPLLAVPEDDIQPDVYESLEEFHVLALSHVLRRPIIVIADTVLKDVTGEPFAPIPFGGIYLPLECPP
;
A
#
# COMPACT_ATOMS: atom_id res chain seq x y z
N MET A 1 -8.01 10.38 3.13
CA MET A 1 -6.69 10.19 2.47
C MET A 1 -5.92 9.22 3.35
N ALA A 2 -5.74 7.98 2.92
CA ALA A 2 -4.96 7.00 3.68
C ALA A 2 -3.50 7.50 3.75
N SER A 3 -2.92 7.56 4.94
CA SER A 3 -1.52 7.93 5.11
C SER A 3 -0.68 6.82 4.51
N THR A 4 0.08 7.17 3.46
CA THR A 4 1.13 6.33 2.87
C THR A 4 2.43 6.45 3.66
N ASP A 5 2.41 7.13 4.82
CA ASP A 5 3.61 7.29 5.62
C ASP A 5 4.00 5.91 6.19
N PRO A 6 5.20 5.41 5.87
CA PRO A 6 5.68 4.18 6.47
C PRO A 6 5.65 4.37 7.99
N ARG A 7 5.11 3.38 8.73
CA ARG A 7 5.10 3.44 10.20
C ARG A 7 6.54 3.43 10.67
N LEU A 8 7.12 4.61 10.88
CA LEU A 8 8.50 4.77 11.30
C LEU A 8 8.70 3.99 12.60
N HIS A 9 9.47 2.92 12.54
CA HIS A 9 10.29 2.55 13.68
C HIS A 9 11.15 3.79 14.03
N PRO A 10 11.35 4.12 15.32
CA PRO A 10 11.89 5.41 15.71
C PRO A 10 13.36 5.52 15.28
N CYS A 11 13.63 6.12 14.13
CA CYS A 11 14.96 6.60 13.79
C CYS A 11 14.88 8.02 13.22
N GLN A 12 15.71 8.86 13.82
CA GLN A 12 15.65 10.32 13.83
C GLN A 12 16.10 10.96 12.51
N LYS A 13 15.36 12.00 12.11
CA LYS A 13 15.78 13.20 11.35
C LYS A 13 17.20 13.18 10.77
N ARG A 14 17.31 13.34 9.44
CA ARG A 14 18.10 14.44 8.85
C ARG A 14 17.85 14.62 7.35
N SER A 15 17.98 15.87 6.94
CA SER A 15 17.63 16.49 5.67
C SER A 15 18.51 16.09 4.47
N PHE A 16 17.87 16.01 3.30
CA PHE A 16 18.38 16.26 1.94
C PHE A 16 19.86 16.68 1.78
N SER A 17 20.63 15.89 1.01
CA SER A 17 21.65 16.40 0.07
C SER A 17 22.06 15.31 -0.93
N ASP A 18 22.19 15.74 -2.18
CA ASP A 18 22.50 15.03 -3.42
C ASP A 18 23.95 14.50 -3.52
N SER A 19 24.14 13.51 -4.41
CA SER A 19 25.34 13.20 -5.22
C SER A 19 26.54 12.36 -4.71
N SER A 20 26.73 11.25 -5.44
CA SER A 20 27.98 10.76 -6.09
C SER A 20 29.02 9.92 -5.33
N ASN A 21 29.21 8.69 -5.84
CA ASN A 21 30.38 7.80 -5.89
C ASN A 21 31.51 7.99 -4.86
N LYS A 22 31.74 6.98 -3.98
CA LYS A 22 33.08 6.53 -3.54
C LYS A 22 33.11 5.01 -3.28
N GLY A 23 34.21 4.39 -3.70
CA GLY A 23 34.46 2.95 -3.77
C GLY A 23 34.80 2.24 -2.45
N PRO A 24 35.49 1.08 -2.51
CA PRO A 24 35.28 -0.03 -1.59
C PRO A 24 36.27 -0.05 -0.43
N LEU A 25 35.81 -0.36 0.79
CA LEU A 25 36.55 -1.15 1.79
C LEU A 25 35.72 -1.36 3.06
N LEU A 26 35.47 -2.64 3.37
CA LEU A 26 35.28 -3.23 4.70
C LEU A 26 34.56 -2.35 5.75
N ALA A 27 33.24 -2.36 5.69
CA ALA A 27 32.40 -2.04 6.83
C ALA A 27 31.22 -3.02 6.85
N VAL A 28 30.81 -3.40 8.05
CA VAL A 28 29.63 -4.20 8.42
C VAL A 28 28.46 -3.95 7.45
N PRO A 29 27.66 -4.96 7.02
CA PRO A 29 26.41 -4.67 6.35
C PRO A 29 25.49 -4.00 7.38
N GLU A 30 25.59 -2.68 7.45
CA GLU A 30 24.53 -1.84 7.97
C GLU A 30 23.37 -2.11 7.02
N ASP A 31 22.37 -2.86 7.49
CA ASP A 31 21.11 -3.01 6.78
C ASP A 31 20.57 -1.59 6.55
N ASP A 32 20.80 -1.09 5.34
CA ASP A 32 20.21 0.11 4.77
C ASP A 32 18.69 -0.10 4.87
N ILE A 33 18.08 0.33 5.97
CA ILE A 33 16.63 0.39 6.11
C ILE A 33 16.19 1.53 5.19
N GLN A 34 16.16 1.22 3.89
CA GLN A 34 15.38 1.95 2.91
C GLN A 34 13.96 2.07 3.49
N PRO A 35 13.31 3.23 3.39
CA PRO A 35 11.91 3.32 3.78
C PRO A 35 11.17 2.26 2.97
N ASP A 36 10.60 1.26 3.63
CA ASP A 36 9.80 0.23 2.98
C ASP A 36 8.61 0.91 2.31
N VAL A 37 8.77 1.27 1.03
CA VAL A 37 7.69 1.79 0.20
C VAL A 37 6.82 0.61 -0.13
N TYR A 38 5.66 0.53 0.52
CA TYR A 38 4.67 -0.47 0.19
C TYR A 38 4.05 -0.17 -1.17
N GLU A 39 3.88 -1.21 -1.96
CA GLU A 39 3.16 -1.13 -3.23
C GLU A 39 1.65 -1.05 -2.96
N SER A 40 0.93 -0.36 -3.86
CA SER A 40 -0.53 -0.31 -3.85
C SER A 40 -1.11 -1.72 -4.04
N LEU A 41 -2.19 -2.01 -3.32
CA LEU A 41 -2.88 -3.29 -3.40
C LEU A 41 -4.13 -3.20 -4.27
N GLU A 42 -4.44 -4.29 -4.96
CA GLU A 42 -5.64 -4.45 -5.79
C GLU A 42 -6.80 -5.15 -5.06
N GLU A 43 -7.96 -5.23 -5.72
CA GLU A 43 -9.18 -5.89 -5.22
C GLU A 43 -8.92 -7.29 -4.64
N PHE A 44 -8.14 -8.12 -5.33
CA PHE A 44 -7.87 -9.48 -4.89
C PHE A 44 -7.15 -9.55 -3.53
N HIS A 45 -6.30 -8.57 -3.20
CA HIS A 45 -5.65 -8.51 -1.91
C HIS A 45 -6.64 -8.23 -0.77
N VAL A 46 -7.73 -7.51 -1.03
CA VAL A 46 -8.81 -7.30 -0.06
C VAL A 46 -9.54 -8.62 0.22
N LEU A 47 -9.78 -9.42 -0.82
CA LEU A 47 -10.35 -10.76 -0.66
C LEU A 47 -9.43 -11.70 0.13
N ALA A 48 -8.12 -11.67 -0.14
CA ALA A 48 -7.16 -12.44 0.63
C ALA A 48 -7.13 -11.98 2.11
N LEU A 49 -7.17 -10.67 2.35
CA LEU A 49 -7.20 -10.11 3.70
C LEU A 49 -8.47 -10.52 4.46
N SER A 50 -9.63 -10.58 3.82
CA SER A 50 -10.88 -11.01 4.48
C SER A 50 -10.76 -12.46 4.99
N HIS A 51 -10.08 -13.34 4.24
CA HIS A 51 -9.78 -14.72 4.63
C HIS A 51 -8.80 -14.78 5.81
N VAL A 52 -7.73 -14.00 5.78
CA VAL A 52 -6.74 -13.95 6.87
C VAL A 52 -7.39 -13.49 8.18
N LEU A 53 -8.24 -12.46 8.11
CA LEU A 53 -8.93 -11.93 9.28
C LEU A 53 -10.15 -12.76 9.70
N ARG A 54 -10.61 -13.69 8.84
CA ARG A 54 -11.88 -14.42 8.99
C ARG A 54 -13.06 -13.49 9.26
N ARG A 55 -13.06 -12.33 8.58
CA ARG A 55 -14.07 -11.28 8.78
C ARG A 55 -14.49 -10.69 7.44
N PRO A 56 -15.80 -10.48 7.21
CA PRO A 56 -16.29 -9.71 6.07
C PRO A 56 -15.68 -8.32 6.01
N ILE A 57 -15.29 -7.87 4.81
CA ILE A 57 -14.85 -6.51 4.54
C ILE A 57 -15.84 -5.87 3.57
N ILE A 58 -16.37 -4.70 3.91
CA ILE A 58 -17.28 -3.93 3.06
C ILE A 58 -16.54 -2.69 2.58
N VAL A 59 -16.35 -2.58 1.28
CA VAL A 59 -15.70 -1.42 0.66
C VAL A 59 -16.76 -0.56 -0.01
N ILE A 60 -16.88 0.69 0.46
CA ILE A 60 -17.77 1.70 -0.10
C ILE A 60 -16.92 2.58 -1.01
N ALA A 61 -17.17 2.51 -2.31
CA ALA A 61 -16.43 3.26 -3.33
C ALA A 61 -17.38 3.72 -4.44
N ASP A 62 -16.94 4.73 -5.20
CA ASP A 62 -17.58 5.09 -6.45
C ASP A 62 -17.47 3.95 -7.46
N THR A 63 -18.43 3.84 -8.38
CA THR A 63 -18.46 2.76 -9.38
C THR A 63 -17.72 3.11 -10.66
N VAL A 64 -17.50 4.40 -10.93
CA VAL A 64 -16.88 4.91 -12.16
C VAL A 64 -15.96 6.07 -11.81
N LEU A 65 -14.71 5.97 -12.27
CA LEU A 65 -13.73 7.04 -12.25
C LEU A 65 -14.16 8.12 -13.24
N LYS A 66 -14.14 9.37 -12.79
CA LYS A 66 -14.45 10.54 -13.62
C LYS A 66 -13.16 11.25 -14.01
N ASP A 67 -13.12 11.74 -15.25
CA ASP A 67 -12.05 12.62 -15.72
C ASP A 67 -12.17 14.03 -15.11
N VAL A 68 -11.20 14.91 -15.34
CA VAL A 68 -11.19 16.31 -14.87
C VAL A 68 -12.39 17.13 -15.36
N THR A 69 -13.05 16.66 -16.43
CA THR A 69 -14.29 17.23 -16.99
C THR A 69 -15.56 16.71 -16.31
N GLY A 70 -15.45 15.67 -15.47
CA GLY A 70 -16.56 15.02 -14.79
C GLY A 70 -17.21 13.87 -15.58
N GLU A 71 -16.74 13.62 -16.81
CA GLU A 71 -17.26 12.54 -17.66
C GLU A 71 -16.75 11.15 -17.19
N PRO A 72 -17.55 10.09 -17.36
CA PRO A 72 -17.16 8.73 -16.97
C PRO A 72 -16.00 8.23 -17.82
N PHE A 73 -14.93 7.76 -17.19
CA PHE A 73 -13.71 7.29 -17.84
C PHE A 73 -13.55 5.77 -17.77
N ALA A 74 -13.65 5.19 -16.57
CA ALA A 74 -13.45 3.75 -16.36
C ALA A 74 -14.18 3.25 -15.11
N PRO A 75 -14.61 1.97 -15.04
CA PRO A 75 -15.18 1.41 -13.83
C PRO A 75 -14.13 1.27 -12.72
N ILE A 76 -14.56 1.36 -11.45
CA ILE A 76 -13.73 1.13 -10.27
C ILE A 76 -14.14 -0.21 -9.64
N PRO A 77 -13.35 -1.29 -9.82
CA PRO A 77 -13.67 -2.62 -9.33
C PRO A 77 -13.23 -2.83 -7.86
N PHE A 78 -13.44 -1.85 -6.98
CA PHE A 78 -13.07 -1.98 -5.56
C PHE A 78 -14.28 -2.00 -4.62
N GLY A 79 -15.43 -1.51 -5.07
CA GLY A 79 -16.64 -1.46 -4.26
C GLY A 79 -17.31 -2.83 -4.19
N GLY A 80 -17.66 -3.28 -2.99
CA GLY A 80 -18.30 -4.58 -2.83
C GLY A 80 -18.21 -5.16 -1.41
N ILE A 81 -18.63 -6.42 -1.31
CA ILE A 81 -18.60 -7.21 -0.08
C ILE A 81 -17.63 -8.38 -0.30
N TYR A 82 -16.54 -8.40 0.47
CA TYR A 82 -15.52 -9.44 0.44
C TYR A 82 -15.75 -10.40 1.60
N LEU A 83 -16.23 -11.60 1.31
CA LEU A 83 -16.53 -12.63 2.32
C LEU A 83 -15.44 -13.71 2.37
N PRO A 84 -15.07 -14.20 3.55
CA PRO A 84 -14.18 -15.35 3.70
C PRO A 84 -14.94 -16.66 3.45
N LEU A 85 -15.35 -16.92 2.20
CA LEU A 85 -16.25 -18.02 1.84
C LEU A 85 -15.71 -19.41 2.18
N GLU A 86 -14.39 -19.57 2.26
CA GLU A 86 -13.74 -20.83 2.64
C GLU A 86 -13.76 -21.09 4.17
N CYS A 87 -14.20 -20.12 4.97
CA CYS A 87 -14.34 -20.27 6.41
C CYS A 87 -15.80 -20.59 6.78
N PRO A 88 -16.03 -21.51 7.73
CA PRO A 88 -17.37 -21.71 8.28
C PRO A 88 -17.87 -20.41 8.97
N PRO A 89 -19.18 -20.12 8.91
CA PRO A 89 -19.77 -18.90 9.46
C PRO A 89 -19.76 -18.83 10.99
#